data_AF-A0AA36P098-F1
#
_entry.id   AF-A0AA36P098-F1
#
_cell.length_a   1.000
_cell.length_b   1.000
_cell.length_c   1.000
_cell.angle_alpha   90.00
_cell.angle_beta   90.00
_cell.angle_gamma   90.00
#
_symmetry.space_group_name_H-M   'P 1'
#
loop_
_entity.id
_entity.type
_entity.pdbx_description
1 polymer ?
#
loop_
_entity_poly.entity_id
_entity_poly.type
_entity_poly.pdbx_seq_one_letter_code
_entity_poly.pdbx_strand_id
1 'polypeptide(L)'
;MSIELKNNVAKSTTFQNAVQDFDAFTGQILLSNTIKENDFSNLNVAIIGTDQETVTHLEKICQQAKFVTVFQITPHFILPHSQIGIHRLITHPLIAKNRRLFNNRVKSILALRFLETQVNETWLKRLLTPNTAKANKTFFKSDSYYAALQRPNCKLQTWPIVKVTATAIYSMDGTQRPVDIIIRTTP
;
A
#
# COMPACT_ATOMS: atom_id res chain seq x y z
N MET A 1 -12.22 -18.04 -45.86
CA MET A 1 -12.32 -16.62 -45.47
C MET A 1 -12.80 -16.60 -44.03
N SER A 2 -11.86 -16.77 -43.09
CA SER A 2 -12.17 -16.95 -41.67
C SER A 2 -12.25 -15.58 -41.02
N ILE A 3 -13.42 -15.26 -40.48
CA ILE A 3 -13.72 -13.98 -39.85
C ILE A 3 -13.01 -13.95 -38.50
N GLU A 4 -11.99 -13.08 -38.39
CA GLU A 4 -11.40 -12.68 -37.11
C GLU A 4 -12.50 -12.06 -36.23
N LEU A 5 -13.00 -12.86 -35.29
CA LEU A 5 -13.76 -12.36 -34.16
C LEU A 5 -12.80 -11.50 -33.33
N LYS A 6 -12.81 -10.19 -33.60
CA LYS A 6 -12.28 -9.18 -32.69
C LYS A 6 -12.95 -9.42 -31.34
N ASN A 7 -12.20 -10.01 -30.42
CA ASN A 7 -12.52 -10.10 -29.01
C ASN A 7 -12.58 -8.68 -28.42
N ASN A 8 -13.67 -7.98 -28.70
CA ASN A 8 -14.13 -6.85 -27.91
C ASN A 8 -14.66 -7.43 -26.60
N VAL A 9 -13.74 -7.86 -25.73
CA VAL A 9 -14.04 -8.10 -24.34
C VAL A 9 -14.58 -6.77 -23.83
N ALA A 10 -15.86 -6.75 -23.46
CA ALA A 10 -16.52 -5.59 -22.90
C ALA A 10 -15.62 -5.04 -21.78
N LYS A 11 -14.98 -3.90 -22.02
CA LYS A 11 -14.06 -3.28 -21.07
C LYS A 11 -14.88 -3.05 -19.81
N SER A 12 -14.54 -3.76 -18.72
CA SER A 12 -15.29 -3.61 -17.48
C SER A 12 -15.26 -2.15 -17.09
N THR A 13 -16.43 -1.57 -16.81
CA THR A 13 -16.58 -0.15 -16.43
C THR A 13 -15.84 0.21 -15.14
N THR A 14 -15.38 -0.79 -14.40
CA THR A 14 -14.69 -0.68 -13.11
C THR A 14 -13.22 -1.03 -13.29
N PHE A 15 -12.33 -0.18 -12.78
CA PHE A 15 -10.89 -0.44 -12.68
C PHE A 15 -10.63 -1.67 -11.79
N GLN A 16 -9.89 -2.66 -12.31
CA GLN A 16 -9.61 -3.92 -11.60
C GLN A 16 -8.12 -4.11 -11.28
N ASN A 17 -7.28 -3.11 -11.57
CA ASN A 17 -5.82 -3.24 -11.47
C ASN A 17 -5.27 -4.36 -12.39
N ALA A 18 -5.94 -4.59 -13.52
CA ALA A 18 -5.53 -5.52 -14.56
C ALA A 18 -4.54 -4.83 -15.52
N VAL A 19 -3.76 -5.61 -16.27
CA VAL A 19 -2.78 -5.07 -17.23
C VAL A 19 -3.46 -4.11 -18.24
N GLN A 20 -4.67 -4.47 -18.69
CA GLN A 20 -5.48 -3.70 -19.64
C GLN A 20 -5.87 -2.29 -19.14
N ASP A 21 -5.91 -2.09 -17.82
CA ASP A 21 -6.25 -0.79 -17.23
C ASP A 21 -5.10 0.22 -17.41
N PHE A 22 -3.90 -0.26 -17.73
CA PHE A 22 -2.69 0.55 -17.87
C PHE A 22 -2.22 0.69 -19.32
N ASP A 23 -2.88 0.09 -20.30
CA ASP A 23 -2.47 0.13 -21.71
C ASP A 23 -2.30 1.55 -22.27
N ALA A 24 -3.08 2.50 -21.72
CA ALA A 24 -3.02 3.90 -22.12
C ALA A 24 -1.87 4.69 -21.48
N PHE A 25 -1.21 4.16 -20.44
CA PHE A 25 -0.18 4.85 -19.67
C PHE A 25 1.15 4.83 -20.43
N THR A 26 1.78 5.99 -20.58
CA THR A 26 3.03 6.14 -21.34
C THR A 26 4.27 6.09 -20.46
N GLY A 27 4.10 6.26 -19.14
CA GLY A 27 5.19 6.21 -18.17
C GLY A 27 5.65 4.79 -17.82
N GLN A 28 6.51 4.69 -16.81
CA GLN A 28 7.05 3.39 -16.40
C GLN A 28 6.09 2.67 -15.44
N ILE A 29 5.77 1.42 -15.75
CA ILE A 29 4.99 0.55 -14.86
C ILE A 29 5.95 -0.45 -14.24
N LEU A 30 5.99 -0.48 -12.91
CA LEU A 30 6.83 -1.36 -12.13
C LEU A 30 5.96 -2.29 -11.28
N LEU A 31 6.47 -3.50 -11.07
CA LEU A 31 5.94 -4.40 -10.06
C LEU A 31 6.58 -4.11 -8.72
N SER A 32 5.88 -4.44 -7.63
CA SER A 32 6.36 -4.18 -6.27
C SER A 32 7.67 -4.89 -5.92
N ASN A 33 7.98 -6.01 -6.57
CA ASN A 33 9.24 -6.74 -6.38
C ASN A 33 10.47 -6.02 -6.97
N THR A 34 10.31 -5.20 -8.00
CA THR A 34 11.42 -4.51 -8.69
C THR A 34 11.76 -3.15 -8.05
N ILE A 35 11.03 -2.72 -7.01
CA ILE A 35 11.22 -1.40 -6.35
C ILE A 35 12.68 -1.18 -5.91
N LYS A 36 13.40 -2.22 -5.51
CA LYS A 36 14.77 -2.10 -4.99
C LYS A 36 15.76 -1.60 -6.04
N GLU A 37 15.56 -1.96 -7.30
CA GLU A 37 16.50 -1.79 -8.40
C GLU A 37 16.29 -0.49 -9.18
N ASN A 38 15.12 0.15 -9.02
CA ASN A 38 14.76 1.37 -9.72
C ASN A 38 15.07 2.64 -8.92
N ASP A 39 15.34 3.72 -9.64
CA ASP A 39 15.46 5.07 -9.10
C ASP A 39 14.16 5.83 -9.28
N PHE A 40 13.79 6.62 -8.28
CA PHE A 40 12.57 7.43 -8.24
C PHE A 40 12.87 8.93 -8.18
N SER A 41 14.14 9.32 -8.33
CA SER A 41 14.61 10.69 -8.19
C SER A 41 13.81 11.71 -9.02
N ASN A 42 13.22 12.69 -8.34
CA ASN A 42 12.43 13.78 -8.94
C ASN A 42 11.15 13.38 -9.70
N LEU A 43 10.67 12.14 -9.56
CA LEU A 43 9.48 11.65 -10.26
C LEU A 43 8.22 11.72 -9.37
N ASN A 44 7.06 11.79 -10.03
CA ASN A 44 5.77 11.59 -9.37
C ASN A 44 5.42 10.10 -9.42
N VAL A 45 5.39 9.47 -8.24
CA VAL A 45 5.19 8.03 -8.10
C VAL A 45 3.79 7.75 -7.57
N ALA A 46 3.07 6.86 -8.24
CA ALA A 46 1.82 6.30 -7.74
C ALA A 46 2.03 4.84 -7.32
N ILE A 47 1.62 4.51 -6.10
CA ILE A 47 1.61 3.14 -5.60
C ILE A 47 0.15 2.67 -5.59
N ILE A 48 -0.17 1.63 -6.35
CA ILE A 48 -1.52 1.06 -6.44
C ILE A 48 -1.54 -0.23 -5.65
N GLY A 49 -2.28 -0.20 -4.54
CA GLY A 49 -2.33 -1.29 -3.58
C GLY A 49 -1.18 -1.26 -2.57
N THR A 50 -1.24 -2.17 -1.61
CA THR A 50 -0.26 -2.27 -0.53
C THR A 50 0.06 -3.73 -0.28
N ASP A 51 1.35 -4.04 -0.31
CA ASP A 51 1.94 -5.35 -0.06
C ASP A 51 3.16 -5.23 0.86
N GLN A 52 3.82 -6.35 1.16
CA GLN A 52 4.97 -6.33 2.06
C GLN A 52 6.14 -5.50 1.50
N GLU A 53 6.41 -5.55 0.20
CA GLU A 53 7.55 -4.83 -0.41
C GLU A 53 7.29 -3.32 -0.46
N THR A 54 6.10 -2.88 -0.89
CA THR A 54 5.72 -1.46 -0.90
C THR A 54 5.76 -0.87 0.52
N VAL A 55 5.24 -1.57 1.52
CA VAL A 55 5.25 -1.10 2.92
C VAL A 55 6.68 -0.98 3.46
N THR A 56 7.58 -1.88 3.05
CA THR A 56 8.99 -1.84 3.47
C THR A 56 9.77 -0.72 2.75
N HIS A 57 9.49 -0.49 1.47
CA HIS A 57 10.25 0.45 0.63
C HIS A 57 9.65 1.85 0.52
N LEU A 58 8.46 2.08 1.08
CA LEU A 58 7.77 3.37 1.00
C LEU A 58 8.67 4.54 1.46
N GLU A 59 9.40 4.36 2.55
CA GLU A 59 10.32 5.39 3.05
C GLU A 59 11.40 5.76 2.02
N LYS A 60 12.04 4.77 1.40
CA LYS A 60 13.07 4.98 0.38
C LYS A 60 12.49 5.73 -0.82
N ILE A 61 11.30 5.33 -1.27
CA ILE A 61 10.59 6.00 -2.38
C ILE A 61 10.30 7.45 -2.02
N CYS A 62 9.76 7.72 -0.83
CA CYS A 62 9.47 9.08 -0.37
C CYS A 62 10.73 9.95 -0.17
N GLN A 63 11.92 9.37 0.01
CA GLN A 63 13.15 10.16 0.09
C GLN A 63 13.67 10.61 -1.28
N GLN A 64 13.38 9.86 -2.34
CA GLN A 64 13.88 10.10 -3.69
C GLN A 64 12.84 10.83 -4.57
N ALA A 65 11.57 10.45 -4.44
CA ALA A 65 10.50 10.95 -5.26
C ALA A 65 10.12 12.40 -4.94
N LYS A 66 9.74 13.14 -5.99
CA LYS A 66 9.19 14.49 -5.86
C LYS A 66 7.85 14.46 -5.12
N PHE A 67 7.00 13.51 -5.51
CA PHE A 67 5.70 13.33 -4.88
C PHE A 67 5.26 11.86 -4.96
N VAL A 68 4.70 11.33 -3.89
CA VAL A 68 4.23 9.94 -3.79
C VAL A 68 2.75 9.94 -3.45
N THR A 69 1.94 9.30 -4.29
CA THR A 69 0.54 9.02 -3.97
C THR A 69 0.35 7.52 -3.72
N VAL A 70 -0.12 7.18 -2.53
CA VAL A 70 -0.45 5.78 -2.17
C VAL A 70 -1.95 5.58 -2.32
N PHE A 71 -2.36 4.78 -3.29
CA PHE A 71 -3.75 4.40 -3.51
C PHE A 71 -4.08 3.15 -2.70
N GLN A 72 -4.82 3.35 -1.60
CA GLN A 72 -5.17 2.30 -0.66
C GLN A 72 -6.64 2.42 -0.28
N ILE A 73 -7.47 1.54 -0.84
CA ILE A 73 -8.90 1.48 -0.53
C ILE A 73 -9.12 0.80 0.83
N THR A 74 -8.39 -0.29 1.09
CA THR A 74 -8.50 -1.05 2.33
C THR A 74 -7.19 -1.00 3.13
N PRO A 75 -7.20 -0.49 4.37
CA PRO A 75 -6.03 -0.55 5.23
C PRO A 75 -5.72 -1.99 5.68
N HIS A 76 -4.43 -2.28 5.88
CA HIS A 76 -3.92 -3.55 6.40
C HIS A 76 -3.27 -3.35 7.77
N PHE A 77 -3.14 -4.44 8.53
CA PHE A 77 -2.45 -4.39 9.82
C PHE A 77 -0.95 -4.31 9.59
N ILE A 78 -0.28 -3.33 10.18
CA ILE A 78 1.18 -3.22 10.16
C ILE A 78 1.72 -3.47 11.55
N LEU A 79 2.69 -4.36 11.62
CA LEU A 79 3.43 -4.70 12.82
C LEU A 79 4.83 -4.10 12.76
N PRO A 80 5.42 -3.75 13.91
CA PRO A 80 6.82 -3.38 13.96
C PRO A 80 7.69 -4.54 13.46
N HIS A 81 8.67 -4.22 12.62
CA HIS A 81 9.67 -5.17 12.15
C HIS A 81 10.77 -5.33 13.19
N SER A 82 11.24 -4.23 13.78
CA SER A 82 12.19 -4.20 14.87
C SER A 82 11.55 -4.75 16.15
N GLN A 83 12.24 -5.70 16.78
CA GLN A 83 11.89 -6.22 18.11
C GLN A 83 12.53 -5.41 19.24
N ILE A 84 12.97 -4.18 18.96
CA ILE A 84 13.73 -3.32 19.90
C ILE A 84 12.75 -2.85 20.98
N GLY A 85 12.56 -3.68 22.00
CA GLY A 85 11.70 -3.42 23.16
C GLY A 85 10.80 -4.60 23.52
N ILE A 86 10.25 -5.32 22.53
CA ILE A 86 9.34 -6.45 22.78
C ILE A 86 10.08 -7.78 22.89
N HIS A 87 11.33 -7.90 22.41
CA HIS A 87 12.10 -9.15 22.47
C HIS A 87 12.20 -9.68 23.90
N ARG A 88 12.54 -8.84 24.90
CA ARG A 88 12.61 -9.25 26.31
C ARG A 88 11.27 -9.74 26.87
N LEU A 89 10.17 -9.13 26.43
CA LEU A 89 8.82 -9.46 26.91
C LEU A 89 8.31 -10.75 26.23
N ILE A 90 8.64 -10.96 24.95
CA ILE A 90 8.23 -12.14 24.17
C ILE A 90 9.09 -13.37 24.48
N THR A 91 10.39 -13.21 24.75
CA THR A 91 11.27 -14.32 25.19
C THR A 91 11.08 -14.71 26.64
N HIS A 92 10.24 -14.00 27.40
CA HIS A 92 9.92 -14.42 28.76
C HIS A 92 9.37 -15.87 28.74
N PRO A 93 9.89 -16.79 29.56
CA PRO A 93 9.59 -18.22 29.46
C PRO A 93 8.10 -18.55 29.57
N LEU A 94 7.32 -17.71 30.27
CA LEU A 94 5.86 -17.83 30.38
C LEU A 94 5.12 -17.49 29.07
N ILE A 95 5.65 -16.57 28.26
CA ILE A 95 5.06 -16.17 26.97
C ILE A 95 5.54 -17.08 25.84
N ALA A 96 6.81 -17.50 25.89
CA ALA A 96 7.38 -18.47 24.94
C ALA A 96 6.65 -19.82 24.99
N LYS A 97 6.29 -20.30 26.18
CA LYS A 97 5.57 -21.58 26.36
C LYS A 97 4.12 -21.51 25.87
N ASN A 98 3.52 -20.32 25.83
CA ASN A 98 2.16 -20.05 25.34
C ASN A 98 2.16 -19.37 23.97
N ARG A 99 2.92 -19.90 22.99
CA ARG A 99 2.91 -19.41 21.59
C ARG A 99 1.50 -19.36 20.97
N ARG A 100 0.55 -20.15 21.49
CA ARG A 100 -0.89 -20.13 21.15
C ARG A 100 -1.62 -18.82 21.50
N LEU A 101 -1.08 -18.00 22.40
CA LEU A 101 -1.64 -16.69 22.75
C LEU A 101 -1.35 -15.62 21.69
N PHE A 102 -0.40 -15.84 20.77
CA PHE A 102 -0.20 -15.01 19.57
C PHE A 102 -1.29 -15.25 18.49
N ASN A 103 -2.54 -15.28 18.94
CA ASN A 103 -3.71 -15.32 18.09
C ASN A 103 -3.86 -14.02 17.30
N ASN A 104 -4.62 -14.07 16.21
CA ASN A 104 -4.90 -12.92 15.34
C ASN A 104 -5.49 -11.72 16.10
N ARG A 105 -6.14 -11.94 17.25
CA ARG A 105 -6.64 -10.89 18.15
C ARG A 105 -5.52 -10.07 18.78
N VAL A 106 -4.51 -10.73 19.37
CA VAL A 106 -3.36 -10.04 20.00
C VAL A 106 -2.55 -9.29 18.94
N LYS A 107 -2.34 -9.90 17.77
CA LYS A 107 -1.67 -9.24 16.64
C LYS A 107 -2.42 -7.98 16.19
N SER A 108 -3.75 -8.03 16.08
CA SER A 108 -4.52 -6.84 15.72
C SER A 108 -4.44 -5.75 16.77
N ILE A 109 -4.45 -6.09 18.07
CA ILE A 109 -4.32 -5.09 19.15
C ILE A 109 -2.93 -4.45 19.10
N LEU A 110 -1.87 -5.24 18.91
CA LEU A 110 -0.50 -4.74 18.82
C LEU A 110 -0.34 -3.80 17.61
N ALA A 111 -0.89 -4.17 16.46
CA ALA A 111 -0.86 -3.34 15.25
C ALA A 111 -1.62 -2.02 15.42
N LEU A 112 -2.80 -2.04 16.07
CA LEU A 112 -3.56 -0.82 16.35
C LEU A 112 -2.81 0.11 17.31
N ARG A 113 -2.26 -0.44 18.39
CA ARG A 113 -1.44 0.33 19.32
C ARG A 113 -0.21 0.94 18.63
N PHE A 114 0.41 0.19 17.74
CA PHE A 114 1.55 0.66 16.95
C PHE A 114 1.15 1.83 16.02
N LEU A 115 0.03 1.72 15.32
CA LEU A 115 -0.55 2.79 14.52
C LEU A 115 -0.83 4.03 15.36
N GLU A 116 -1.49 3.88 16.51
CA GLU A 116 -1.85 4.99 17.40
C GLU A 116 -0.61 5.72 17.95
N THR A 117 0.48 4.98 18.16
CA THR A 117 1.75 5.51 18.67
C THR A 117 2.54 6.25 17.60
N GLN A 118 2.52 5.78 16.35
CA GLN A 118 3.32 6.38 15.27
C GLN A 118 2.63 7.52 14.52
N VAL A 119 1.31 7.47 14.38
CA VAL A 119 0.55 8.50 13.68
C VAL A 119 0.14 9.56 14.70
N ASN A 120 0.32 10.84 14.39
CA ASN A 120 -0.18 11.91 15.26
C ASN A 120 -1.60 12.32 14.86
N GLU A 121 -1.84 12.49 13.56
CA GLU A 121 -3.09 13.01 13.00
C GLU A 121 -4.29 12.08 13.20
N THR A 122 -5.35 12.61 13.82
CA THR A 122 -6.55 11.81 14.15
C THR A 122 -7.29 11.32 12.92
N TRP A 123 -7.35 12.14 11.86
CA TRP A 123 -8.02 11.76 10.62
C TRP A 123 -7.25 10.64 9.89
N LEU A 124 -5.92 10.76 9.82
CA LEU A 124 -5.07 9.74 9.21
C LEU A 124 -5.15 8.41 9.95
N LYS A 125 -5.23 8.44 11.30
CA LYS A 125 -5.47 7.23 12.11
C LYS A 125 -6.75 6.51 11.67
N ARG A 126 -7.85 7.24 11.50
CA ARG A 126 -9.14 6.66 11.10
C ARG A 126 -9.07 6.02 9.72
N LEU A 127 -8.43 6.68 8.76
CA LEU A 127 -8.24 6.14 7.40
C LEU A 127 -7.39 4.87 7.40
N LEU A 128 -6.37 4.81 8.25
CA LEU A 128 -5.45 3.68 8.34
C LEU A 128 -5.94 2.57 9.27
N THR A 129 -7.04 2.76 10.01
CA THR A 129 -7.54 1.76 10.96
C THR A 129 -8.22 0.61 10.23
N PRO A 130 -7.66 -0.60 10.23
CA PRO A 130 -8.27 -1.76 9.58
C PRO A 130 -9.45 -2.31 10.36
N ASN A 131 -10.40 -2.90 9.63
CA ASN A 131 -11.54 -3.58 10.23
C ASN A 131 -11.09 -4.85 10.99
N THR A 132 -11.22 -4.82 12.32
CA THR A 132 -10.81 -5.91 13.22
C THR A 132 -11.74 -7.13 13.19
N ALA A 133 -12.96 -6.99 12.67
CA ALA A 133 -13.94 -8.07 12.59
C ALA A 133 -13.71 -9.03 11.41
N LYS A 134 -12.88 -8.65 10.42
CA LYS A 134 -12.55 -9.54 9.29
C LYS A 134 -11.81 -10.79 9.77
N ALA A 135 -12.23 -11.95 9.28
CA ALA A 135 -11.65 -13.25 9.61
C ALA A 135 -10.22 -13.40 9.03
N ASN A 136 -10.06 -13.07 7.74
CA ASN A 136 -8.79 -13.12 7.04
C ASN A 136 -8.06 -11.78 7.20
N LYS A 137 -7.16 -11.71 8.18
CA LYS A 137 -6.34 -10.51 8.46
C LYS A 137 -4.96 -10.67 7.84
N THR A 138 -4.60 -9.75 6.95
CA THR A 138 -3.24 -9.64 6.43
C THR A 138 -2.41 -8.74 7.34
N PHE A 139 -1.23 -9.23 7.73
CA PHE A 139 -0.29 -8.50 8.57
C PHE A 139 0.99 -8.24 7.78
N PHE A 140 1.36 -6.99 7.62
CA PHE A 140 2.65 -6.56 7.07
C PHE A 140 3.59 -6.13 8.20
N LYS A 141 4.88 -6.07 7.91
CA LYS A 141 5.91 -5.65 8.87
C LYS A 141 6.69 -4.46 8.34
N SER A 142 6.71 -3.36 9.05
CA SER A 142 7.53 -2.19 8.73
C SER A 142 7.60 -1.26 9.93
N ASP A 143 8.77 -0.68 10.16
CA ASP A 143 8.98 0.30 11.24
C ASP A 143 8.75 1.74 10.78
N SER A 144 8.91 2.02 9.49
CA SER A 144 8.91 3.38 8.95
C SER A 144 7.73 3.72 8.05
N TYR A 145 6.83 2.77 7.79
CA TYR A 145 5.67 3.00 6.92
C TYR A 145 4.80 4.19 7.34
N TYR A 146 4.38 4.26 8.61
CA TYR A 146 3.52 5.36 9.05
C TYR A 146 4.27 6.70 9.12
N ALA A 147 5.57 6.66 9.36
CA ALA A 147 6.41 7.86 9.29
C ALA A 147 6.51 8.37 7.84
N ALA A 148 6.65 7.47 6.87
CA ALA A 148 6.71 7.81 5.45
C ALA A 148 5.39 8.42 4.94
N LEU A 149 4.23 7.87 5.36
CA LEU A 149 2.92 8.43 5.01
C LEU A 149 2.67 9.85 5.53
N GLN A 150 3.33 10.24 6.63
CA GLN A 150 3.18 11.57 7.23
C GLN A 150 4.13 12.61 6.60
N ARG A 151 4.99 12.22 5.66
CA ARG A 151 5.88 13.17 4.97
C ARG A 151 5.07 14.13 4.08
N PRO A 152 5.52 15.38 3.91
CA PRO A 152 4.80 16.38 3.13
C PRO A 152 4.69 16.05 1.64
N ASN A 153 5.60 15.22 1.11
CA ASN A 153 5.58 14.75 -0.27
C ASN A 153 4.86 13.40 -0.45
N CYS A 154 4.21 12.87 0.59
CA CYS A 154 3.41 11.66 0.52
C CYS A 154 1.94 11.98 0.76
N LYS A 155 1.05 11.42 -0.05
CA LYS A 155 -0.40 11.53 0.16
C LYS A 155 -1.08 10.18 0.01
N LEU A 156 -1.83 9.81 1.05
CA LEU A 156 -2.73 8.67 1.03
C LEU A 156 -4.03 9.02 0.29
N GLN A 157 -4.41 8.19 -0.67
CA GLN A 157 -5.63 8.29 -1.45
C GLN A 157 -6.48 7.04 -1.22
N THR A 158 -7.65 7.20 -0.60
CA THR A 158 -8.55 6.07 -0.29
C THR A 158 -9.66 5.86 -1.30
N TRP A 159 -9.86 6.83 -2.20
CA TRP A 159 -10.85 6.75 -3.26
C TRP A 159 -10.41 5.77 -4.35
N PRO A 160 -11.35 5.01 -4.94
CA PRO A 160 -11.05 4.11 -6.03
C PRO A 160 -10.58 4.89 -7.27
N ILE A 161 -9.71 4.24 -8.03
CA ILE A 161 -9.25 4.73 -9.33
C ILE A 161 -10.36 4.48 -10.36
N VAL A 162 -10.66 5.48 -11.17
CA VAL A 162 -11.66 5.39 -12.24
C VAL A 162 -10.99 5.02 -13.56
N LYS A 163 -9.90 5.72 -13.91
CA LYS A 163 -9.16 5.49 -15.15
C LYS A 163 -7.72 5.96 -15.01
N VAL A 164 -6.83 5.29 -15.75
CA VAL A 164 -5.46 5.74 -15.97
C VAL A 164 -5.38 6.29 -17.40
N THR A 165 -4.79 7.47 -17.54
CA THR A 165 -4.51 8.12 -18.83
C THR A 165 -3.01 8.11 -19.09
N ALA A 166 -2.56 8.58 -20.26
CA ALA A 166 -1.16 8.64 -20.65
C ALA A 166 -0.21 9.19 -19.57
N THR A 167 -0.64 10.23 -18.85
CA THR A 167 0.20 11.00 -17.92
C THR A 167 -0.36 11.13 -16.52
N ALA A 168 -1.56 10.61 -16.25
CA ALA A 168 -2.25 10.85 -14.99
C ALA A 168 -3.24 9.76 -14.58
N ILE A 169 -3.46 9.64 -13.26
CA ILE A 169 -4.47 8.78 -12.65
C ILE A 169 -5.67 9.64 -12.22
N TYR A 170 -6.88 9.18 -12.57
CA TYR A 170 -8.13 9.78 -12.16
C TYR A 170 -8.75 9.00 -11.01
N SER A 171 -9.03 9.71 -9.92
CA SER A 171 -9.72 9.16 -8.76
C SER A 171 -11.20 9.53 -8.78
N MET A 172 -12.02 8.76 -8.05
CA MET A 172 -13.46 9.02 -7.93
C MET A 172 -13.80 10.35 -7.22
N ASP A 173 -12.87 10.91 -6.46
CA ASP A 173 -13.02 12.25 -5.84
C ASP A 173 -12.90 13.41 -6.85
N GLY A 174 -12.71 13.11 -8.15
CA GLY A 174 -12.52 14.10 -9.20
C GLY A 174 -11.10 14.64 -9.28
N THR A 175 -10.17 14.17 -8.45
CA THR A 175 -8.77 14.59 -8.52
C THR A 175 -8.02 13.86 -9.62
N GLN A 176 -7.31 14.64 -10.43
CA GLN A 176 -6.32 14.14 -11.38
C GLN A 176 -4.93 14.28 -10.75
N ARG A 177 -4.15 13.21 -10.80
CA ARG A 177 -2.77 13.20 -10.30
C ARG A 177 -1.81 12.90 -11.44
N PRO A 178 -0.90 13.80 -11.80
CA PRO A 178 0.15 13.51 -12.77
C PRO A 178 1.11 12.49 -12.16
N VAL A 179 1.46 11.48 -12.96
CA VAL A 179 2.27 10.34 -12.50
C VAL A 179 3.22 9.94 -13.63
N ASP A 180 4.49 9.77 -13.26
CA ASP A 180 5.55 9.33 -14.17
C ASP A 180 5.81 7.83 -14.02
N ILE A 181 5.70 7.31 -12.79
CA ILE A 181 5.89 5.90 -12.47
C ILE A 181 4.69 5.35 -11.69
N ILE A 182 4.17 4.21 -12.14
CA ILE A 182 3.15 3.44 -11.42
C ILE A 182 3.78 2.17 -10.87
N ILE A 183 3.71 2.00 -9.56
CA ILE A 183 4.07 0.77 -8.87
C ILE A 183 2.78 -0.02 -8.63
N ARG A 184 2.71 -1.21 -9.21
CA ARG A 184 1.57 -2.12 -9.13
C ARG A 184 1.86 -3.26 -8.17
N THR A 185 0.96 -3.49 -7.22
CA THR A 185 0.95 -4.74 -6.45
C THR A 185 0.12 -5.80 -7.18
N THR A 186 0.61 -7.03 -7.25
CA THR A 186 -0.21 -8.17 -7.66
C THR A 186 -1.21 -8.49 -6.54
N PRO A 187 -2.50 -8.67 -6.85
CA PRO A 187 -3.51 -9.07 -5.87
C PRO A 187 -3.28 -10.47 -5.29
#